data_AF-A0A524G2Y1-F1
#
_entry.id   AF-A0A524G2Y1-F1
#
_cell.length_a   1.000
_cell.length_b   1.000
_cell.length_c   1.000
_cell.angle_alpha   90.00
_cell.angle_beta   90.00
_cell.angle_gamma   90.00
#
_symmetry.space_group_name_H-M   'P 1'
#
loop_
_entity.id
_entity.type
_entity.pdbx_description
1 polymer ?
#
loop_
_entity_poly.entity_id
_entity_poly.type
_entity_poly.pdbx_seq_one_letter_code
_entity_poly.pdbx_strand_id
1 'polypeptide(L)'
;MKEGRKFLHFLDSEEYDKIVPESDEQKKVPPPLFQQSFPEDSPLIDLIPPDDFNIGKTPFLELVNSRQSRRKYTLDPLTLEELSFLLWSTQGVKNVLKSGRGVKRTVPSAGAKSPLETYLVINRVEGLEPGLYRYISFSHQLLFLKTIDNAEETMGKLSFDQKFVGIAPLIFCWTAVPYRTEWRYTILSHKFIAIDLGIVCQALYLSCEAVNLGTVAIGYYEQNKLDKLFDLNTDEEFVVLIAPVGRYEREKKLTEFFKYAEKDITPGILKRLEGVYKRKNLVEFLIREGNLILKIDDFEEVLDPYNELEFIGEQSCRALRFEFTEEGRPGKIVVLTANDEEIDFEYVE
;
A
#
# COMPACT_ATOMS: atom_id res chain seq x y z
N MET A 1 24.21 1.40 22.64
CA MET A 1 22.89 0.84 22.21
C MET A 1 21.81 0.84 23.30
N LYS A 2 22.08 0.45 24.56
CA LYS A 2 21.04 0.38 25.61
C LYS A 2 20.47 1.74 26.04
N GLU A 3 21.31 2.77 26.14
CA GLU A 3 20.87 4.14 26.54
C GLU A 3 19.90 4.78 25.56
N GLY A 4 20.05 4.49 24.25
CA GLY A 4 19.20 5.01 23.20
C GLY A 4 17.77 4.44 23.18
N ARG A 5 17.35 3.64 24.17
CA ARG A 5 15.97 3.11 24.25
C ARG A 5 15.07 3.93 25.18
N LYS A 6 15.65 4.80 26.02
CA LYS A 6 14.91 5.54 27.04
C LYS A 6 13.78 6.40 26.46
N PHE A 7 13.93 6.90 25.25
CA PHE A 7 12.90 7.69 24.56
C PHE A 7 11.60 6.91 24.27
N LEU A 8 11.64 5.56 24.31
CA LEU A 8 10.44 4.72 24.14
C LEU A 8 9.63 4.59 25.42
N HIS A 9 10.26 4.78 26.59
CA HIS A 9 9.58 4.71 27.87
C HIS A 9 8.70 5.93 28.08
N PHE A 10 7.67 5.79 28.91
CA PHE A 10 6.95 6.93 29.44
C PHE A 10 7.43 7.20 30.86
N LEU A 11 7.28 8.44 31.31
CA LEU A 11 7.69 8.88 32.64
C LEU A 11 6.73 8.35 33.71
N ASP A 12 7.25 8.05 34.88
CA ASP A 12 6.40 7.92 36.07
C ASP A 12 5.93 9.31 36.56
N SER A 13 5.02 9.35 37.54
CA SER A 13 4.44 10.61 38.00
C SER A 13 5.49 11.56 38.60
N GLU A 14 6.46 11.04 39.36
CA GLU A 14 7.50 11.87 39.99
C GLU A 14 8.44 12.47 38.94
N GLU A 15 8.83 11.69 37.94
CA GLU A 15 9.59 12.17 36.80
C GLU A 15 8.79 13.19 35.99
N TYR A 16 7.53 12.88 35.66
CA TYR A 16 6.65 13.74 34.86
C TYR A 16 6.54 15.13 35.47
N ASP A 17 6.17 15.22 36.76
CA ASP A 17 5.99 16.48 37.46
C ASP A 17 7.30 17.28 37.56
N LYS A 18 8.45 16.59 37.55
CA LYS A 18 9.76 17.22 37.64
C LYS A 18 10.29 17.76 36.31
N ILE A 19 10.03 17.09 35.18
CA ILE A 19 10.69 17.40 33.91
C ILE A 19 9.76 17.90 32.80
N VAL A 20 8.46 17.65 32.88
CA VAL A 20 7.53 18.06 31.82
C VAL A 20 7.06 19.49 32.10
N PRO A 21 7.43 20.47 31.25
CA PRO A 21 6.99 21.84 31.45
C PRO A 21 5.50 22.01 31.12
N GLU A 22 4.92 23.11 31.60
CA GLU A 22 3.59 23.53 31.18
C GLU A 22 3.56 23.78 29.65
N SER A 23 2.59 23.16 28.99
CA SER A 23 2.35 23.26 27.55
C SER A 23 1.76 24.60 27.13
N ASP A 24 1.95 24.94 25.86
CA ASP A 24 1.35 26.13 25.27
C ASP A 24 -0.19 26.05 25.24
N GLU A 25 -0.76 24.85 25.13
CA GLU A 25 -2.18 24.61 25.34
C GLU A 25 -2.63 25.02 26.74
N GLN A 26 -1.90 24.62 27.79
CA GLN A 26 -2.22 24.97 29.18
C GLN A 26 -2.08 26.47 29.42
N LYS A 27 -1.07 27.10 28.81
CA LYS A 27 -0.87 28.55 28.80
C LYS A 27 -1.88 29.32 27.94
N LYS A 28 -2.78 28.62 27.23
CA LYS A 28 -3.80 29.20 26.34
C LYS A 28 -3.21 30.00 25.16
N VAL A 29 -2.01 29.64 24.73
CA VAL A 29 -1.45 30.13 23.46
C VAL A 29 -2.33 29.61 22.32
N PRO A 30 -2.63 30.41 21.26
CA PRO A 30 -3.40 29.93 20.12
C PRO A 30 -2.80 28.66 19.50
N PRO A 31 -3.63 27.71 19.03
CA PRO A 31 -3.11 26.51 18.38
C PRO A 31 -2.39 26.86 17.06
N PRO A 32 -1.33 26.14 16.69
CA PRO A 32 -0.68 26.30 15.40
C PRO A 32 -1.62 25.84 14.26
N LEU A 33 -1.27 26.21 13.03
CA LEU A 33 -1.97 25.72 11.84
C LEU A 33 -1.83 24.20 11.73
N PHE A 34 -2.91 23.52 11.34
CA PHE A 34 -2.94 22.06 11.09
C PHE A 34 -2.61 21.68 9.65
N GLN A 35 -2.20 22.67 8.85
CA GLN A 35 -1.66 22.56 7.51
C GLN A 35 -0.74 23.76 7.29
N GLN A 36 0.42 23.55 6.67
CA GLN A 36 1.33 24.66 6.34
C GLN A 36 0.69 25.62 5.34
N SER A 37 1.00 26.91 5.50
CA SER A 37 0.51 27.94 4.57
C SER A 37 1.13 27.80 3.18
N PHE A 38 0.45 28.31 2.17
CA PHE A 38 0.93 28.50 0.80
C PHE A 38 0.38 29.83 0.26
N PRO A 39 0.99 30.40 -0.80
CA PRO A 39 0.47 31.63 -1.40
C PRO A 39 -0.98 31.43 -1.89
N GLU A 40 -1.89 32.34 -1.54
CA GLU A 40 -3.32 32.24 -1.84
C GLU A 40 -3.62 32.09 -3.35
N ASP A 41 -2.82 32.73 -4.20
CA ASP A 41 -2.97 32.69 -5.67
C ASP A 41 -2.30 31.48 -6.33
N SER A 42 -1.84 30.51 -5.54
CA SER A 42 -1.16 29.32 -6.08
C SER A 42 -2.16 28.45 -6.85
N PRO A 43 -1.86 28.04 -8.10
CA PRO A 43 -2.74 27.15 -8.84
C PRO A 43 -2.81 25.80 -8.12
N LEU A 44 -4.03 25.40 -7.75
CA LEU A 44 -4.32 24.11 -7.14
C LEU A 44 -4.92 23.17 -8.18
N ILE A 45 -4.58 21.89 -8.06
CA ILE A 45 -5.09 20.84 -8.93
C ILE A 45 -6.11 20.02 -8.13
N ASP A 46 -7.31 19.91 -8.69
CA ASP A 46 -8.39 19.14 -8.07
C ASP A 46 -8.10 17.65 -8.08
N LEU A 47 -8.33 17.01 -6.93
CA LEU A 47 -8.35 15.56 -6.80
C LEU A 47 -9.80 15.06 -6.88
N ILE A 48 -9.96 13.77 -7.16
CA ILE A 48 -11.28 13.14 -7.15
C ILE A 48 -11.81 13.14 -5.70
N PRO A 49 -13.01 13.68 -5.43
CA PRO A 49 -13.52 13.76 -4.06
C PRO A 49 -13.86 12.37 -3.52
N PRO A 50 -13.81 12.18 -2.19
CA PRO A 50 -13.98 10.86 -1.58
C PRO A 50 -15.34 10.22 -1.76
N ASP A 51 -16.38 11.02 -2.00
CA ASP A 51 -17.73 10.53 -2.27
C ASP A 51 -17.85 9.93 -3.69
N ASP A 52 -16.89 10.22 -4.59
CA ASP A 52 -16.88 9.77 -5.99
C ASP A 52 -15.93 8.59 -6.25
N PHE A 53 -15.29 8.03 -5.22
CA PHE A 53 -14.39 6.88 -5.37
C PHE A 53 -15.13 5.59 -5.77
N ASN A 54 -14.68 4.98 -6.87
CA ASN A 54 -15.15 3.71 -7.41
C ASN A 54 -14.24 2.53 -7.05
N ILE A 55 -13.05 2.81 -6.52
CA ILE A 55 -12.01 1.85 -6.12
C ILE A 55 -11.98 1.60 -4.60
N GLY A 56 -11.09 0.72 -4.12
CA GLY A 56 -10.85 0.53 -2.69
C GLY A 56 -11.90 -0.30 -1.94
N LYS A 57 -12.65 -1.15 -2.66
CA LYS A 57 -13.78 -1.94 -2.12
C LYS A 57 -13.38 -3.32 -1.56
N THR A 58 -12.09 -3.65 -1.53
CA THR A 58 -11.57 -4.94 -1.05
C THR A 58 -11.88 -5.15 0.44
N PRO A 59 -12.35 -6.34 0.87
CA PRO A 59 -12.63 -6.62 2.28
C PRO A 59 -11.42 -6.40 3.18
N PHE A 60 -11.64 -5.77 4.34
CA PHE A 60 -10.55 -5.39 5.26
C PHE A 60 -9.64 -6.55 5.67
N LEU A 61 -10.21 -7.74 5.98
CA LEU A 61 -9.41 -8.89 6.38
C LEU A 61 -8.50 -9.38 5.24
N GLU A 62 -8.94 -9.26 3.99
CA GLU A 62 -8.11 -9.56 2.83
C GLU A 62 -6.93 -8.60 2.74
N LEU A 63 -7.16 -7.29 2.93
CA LEU A 63 -6.09 -6.28 2.94
C LEU A 63 -5.03 -6.57 4.00
N VAL A 64 -5.46 -6.90 5.22
CA VAL A 64 -4.54 -7.22 6.33
C VAL A 64 -3.67 -8.43 5.99
N ASN A 65 -4.26 -9.45 5.37
CA ASN A 65 -3.58 -10.70 5.02
C ASN A 65 -2.71 -10.59 3.76
N SER A 66 -3.11 -9.78 2.77
CA SER A 66 -2.38 -9.61 1.51
C SER A 66 -1.22 -8.63 1.62
N ARG A 67 -1.29 -7.68 2.57
CA ARG A 67 -0.31 -6.61 2.73
C ARG A 67 1.10 -7.14 2.88
N GLN A 68 1.98 -6.66 2.01
CA GLN A 68 3.41 -6.92 2.03
C GLN A 68 4.22 -5.66 1.71
N SER A 69 5.51 -5.65 2.06
CA SER A 69 6.43 -4.61 1.59
C SER A 69 6.91 -4.96 0.19
N ARG A 70 6.45 -4.20 -0.80
CA ARG A 70 6.72 -4.45 -2.21
C ARG A 70 7.76 -3.45 -2.71
N ARG A 71 8.77 -3.96 -3.43
CA ARG A 71 9.94 -3.19 -3.90
C ARG A 71 10.23 -3.38 -5.39
N LYS A 72 9.37 -4.11 -6.09
CA LYS A 72 9.41 -4.30 -7.54
C LYS A 72 8.14 -3.68 -8.08
N TYR A 73 8.29 -2.66 -8.91
CA TYR A 73 7.18 -1.94 -9.51
C TYR A 73 7.26 -2.07 -11.02
N THR A 74 6.11 -2.13 -11.68
CA THR A 74 6.03 -1.95 -13.12
C THR A 74 6.24 -0.47 -13.46
N LEU A 75 6.38 -0.17 -14.74
CA LEU A 75 6.49 1.22 -15.21
C LEU A 75 5.13 1.90 -15.37
N ASP A 76 4.03 1.18 -15.15
CA ASP A 76 2.68 1.69 -15.33
C ASP A 76 2.42 2.93 -14.47
N PRO A 77 1.72 3.94 -15.02
CA PRO A 77 1.30 5.08 -14.23
C PRO A 77 0.23 4.69 -13.20
N LEU A 78 0.08 5.54 -12.19
CA LEU A 78 -1.14 5.57 -11.37
C LEU A 78 -2.18 6.45 -12.03
N THR A 79 -3.45 6.11 -11.86
CA THR A 79 -4.57 6.98 -12.19
C THR A 79 -4.69 8.12 -11.17
N LEU A 80 -5.35 9.22 -11.56
CA LEU A 80 -5.64 10.31 -10.62
C LEU A 80 -6.54 9.87 -9.47
N GLU A 81 -7.48 8.94 -9.73
CA GLU A 81 -8.38 8.39 -8.70
C GLU A 81 -7.61 7.55 -7.67
N GLU A 82 -6.66 6.70 -8.10
CA GLU A 82 -5.76 5.97 -7.19
C GLU A 82 -4.99 6.94 -6.29
N LEU A 83 -4.37 7.99 -6.84
CA LEU A 83 -3.67 8.99 -6.04
C LEU A 83 -4.61 9.70 -5.05
N SER A 84 -5.78 10.14 -5.51
CA SER A 84 -6.79 10.83 -4.69
C SER A 84 -7.24 9.95 -3.52
N PHE A 85 -7.50 8.67 -3.79
CA PHE A 85 -7.86 7.67 -2.79
C PHE A 85 -6.75 7.45 -1.75
N LEU A 86 -5.49 7.33 -2.16
CA LEU A 86 -4.36 7.14 -1.25
C LEU A 86 -4.17 8.37 -0.33
N LEU A 87 -4.28 9.59 -0.88
CA LEU A 87 -4.16 10.84 -0.11
C LEU A 87 -5.31 11.02 0.88
N TRP A 88 -6.54 10.71 0.46
CA TRP A 88 -7.69 10.74 1.36
C TRP A 88 -7.52 9.73 2.50
N SER A 89 -7.17 8.49 2.17
CA SER A 89 -7.07 7.40 3.14
C SER A 89 -5.95 7.60 4.17
N THR A 90 -4.93 8.40 3.85
CA THR A 90 -3.80 8.68 4.74
C THR A 90 -3.92 10.00 5.51
N GLN A 91 -4.46 11.05 4.90
CA GLN A 91 -4.46 12.41 5.49
C GLN A 91 -5.76 13.21 5.25
N GLY A 92 -6.82 12.62 4.70
CA GLY A 92 -8.10 13.30 4.45
C GLY A 92 -8.70 13.97 5.69
N VAL A 93 -9.13 15.23 5.58
CA VAL A 93 -9.74 15.99 6.68
C VAL A 93 -11.24 15.66 6.76
N LYS A 94 -11.68 15.10 7.89
CA LYS A 94 -13.10 14.78 8.13
C LYS A 94 -13.83 15.93 8.83
N ASN A 95 -13.19 16.56 9.81
CA ASN A 95 -13.82 17.62 10.60
C ASN A 95 -12.79 18.43 11.40
N VAL A 96 -13.01 19.73 11.57
CA VAL A 96 -12.30 20.57 12.52
C VAL A 96 -13.03 20.54 13.87
N LEU A 97 -12.32 20.35 14.98
CA LEU A 97 -12.95 20.35 16.30
C LEU A 97 -13.59 21.72 16.58
N LYS A 98 -14.77 21.73 17.21
CA LYS A 98 -15.47 22.97 17.62
C LYS A 98 -14.62 23.89 18.49
N SER A 99 -13.65 23.33 19.20
CA SER A 99 -12.71 24.10 20.02
C SER A 99 -11.69 24.90 19.18
N GLY A 100 -11.58 24.66 17.88
CA GLY A 100 -10.51 25.15 17.01
C GLY A 100 -9.13 24.53 17.31
N ARG A 101 -9.04 23.65 18.31
CA ARG A 101 -7.78 23.10 18.83
C ARG A 101 -7.42 21.73 18.26
N GLY A 102 -7.96 21.33 17.12
CA GLY A 102 -7.59 20.05 16.52
C GLY A 102 -8.40 19.69 15.28
N VAL A 103 -7.90 18.70 14.56
CA VAL A 103 -8.51 18.21 13.31
C VAL A 103 -8.68 16.70 13.38
N LYS A 104 -9.86 16.22 13.00
CA LYS A 104 -10.12 14.79 12.79
C LYS A 104 -9.81 14.46 11.34
N ARG A 105 -8.89 13.52 11.14
CA ARG A 105 -8.54 12.99 9.81
C ARG A 105 -9.07 11.57 9.65
N THR A 106 -8.88 10.99 8.47
CA THR A 106 -9.13 9.56 8.19
C THR A 106 -8.30 8.64 9.07
N VAL A 107 -7.12 9.10 9.48
CA VAL A 107 -6.27 8.47 10.49
C VAL A 107 -6.38 9.17 11.86
N PRO A 108 -6.26 8.45 12.98
CA PRO A 108 -6.14 9.06 14.30
C PRO A 108 -4.78 9.76 14.45
N SER A 109 -4.74 10.75 15.34
CA SER A 109 -3.52 11.46 15.72
C SER A 109 -3.60 11.83 17.20
N ALA A 110 -2.46 11.75 17.90
CA ALA A 110 -2.38 12.11 19.31
C ALA A 110 -2.95 13.52 19.54
N GLY A 111 -3.98 13.62 20.40
CA GLY A 111 -4.62 14.89 20.73
C GLY A 111 -5.25 15.63 19.54
N ALA A 112 -5.48 14.96 18.40
CA ALA A 112 -5.93 15.54 17.14
C ALA A 112 -4.98 16.66 16.64
N LYS A 113 -3.67 16.47 16.81
CA LYS A 113 -2.63 17.47 16.50
C LYS A 113 -2.14 17.42 15.06
N SER A 114 -2.22 16.25 14.41
CA SER A 114 -1.84 16.04 13.00
C SER A 114 -0.48 16.67 12.63
N PRO A 115 0.62 16.15 13.19
CA PRO A 115 1.94 16.77 13.00
C PRO A 115 2.49 16.67 11.58
N LEU A 116 1.88 15.87 10.70
CA LEU A 116 2.48 15.52 9.41
C LEU A 116 1.95 16.38 8.27
N GLU A 117 2.82 16.76 7.35
CA GLU A 117 2.45 17.15 5.98
C GLU A 117 2.73 15.99 5.02
N THR A 118 2.14 16.05 3.82
CA THR A 118 2.37 15.06 2.76
C THR A 118 2.87 15.75 1.51
N TYR A 119 4.11 15.46 1.16
CA TYR A 119 4.72 15.82 -0.11
C TYR A 119 4.75 14.58 -1.00
N LEU A 120 4.75 14.81 -2.30
CA LEU A 120 4.77 13.76 -3.31
C LEU A 120 5.85 14.08 -4.32
N VAL A 121 6.72 13.13 -4.60
CA VAL A 121 7.49 13.13 -5.85
C VAL A 121 6.71 12.29 -6.84
N ILE A 122 6.14 12.96 -7.85
CA ILE A 122 5.36 12.33 -8.92
C ILE A 122 6.27 12.16 -10.12
N ASN A 123 6.45 10.90 -10.54
CA ASN A 123 7.13 10.56 -11.79
C ASN A 123 6.12 10.24 -12.89
N ARG A 124 5.06 9.49 -12.56
CA ARG A 124 4.04 9.00 -13.51
C ARG A 124 2.68 8.84 -12.84
N VAL A 125 1.88 9.91 -12.88
CA VAL A 125 0.44 9.88 -12.55
C VAL A 125 -0.32 10.49 -13.72
N GLU A 126 -1.39 9.85 -14.15
CA GLU A 126 -2.20 10.33 -15.27
C GLU A 126 -2.75 11.74 -15.00
N GLY A 127 -2.57 12.64 -15.98
CA GLY A 127 -3.04 14.02 -15.89
C GLY A 127 -2.19 14.96 -15.03
N LEU A 128 -1.07 14.49 -14.47
CA LEU A 128 -0.14 15.32 -13.69
C LEU A 128 1.26 15.34 -14.31
N GLU A 129 1.85 16.52 -14.37
CA GLU A 129 3.24 16.67 -14.79
C GLU A 129 4.21 16.11 -13.74
N PRO A 130 5.35 15.51 -14.13
CA PRO A 130 6.34 15.06 -13.17
C PRO A 130 6.91 16.20 -12.32
N GLY A 131 7.06 15.98 -11.02
CA GLY A 131 7.61 16.98 -10.11
C GLY A 131 7.31 16.75 -8.63
N LEU A 132 7.64 17.75 -7.83
CA LEU A 132 7.36 17.81 -6.40
C LEU A 132 6.04 18.53 -6.16
N TYR A 133 5.16 17.88 -5.39
CA TYR A 133 3.86 18.40 -5.01
C TYR A 133 3.69 18.37 -3.49
N ARG A 134 2.77 19.19 -2.98
CA ARG A 134 2.26 19.11 -1.62
C ARG A 134 0.76 18.88 -1.62
N TYR A 135 0.29 17.99 -0.77
CA TYR A 135 -1.12 17.74 -0.59
C TYR A 135 -1.76 18.78 0.34
N ILE A 136 -2.70 19.55 -0.22
CA ILE A 136 -3.49 20.54 0.50
C ILE A 136 -4.72 19.83 1.07
N SER A 137 -4.51 19.20 2.23
CA SER A 137 -5.47 18.27 2.84
C SER A 137 -6.84 18.85 3.19
N PHE A 138 -6.93 20.16 3.49
CA PHE A 138 -8.19 20.80 3.85
C PHE A 138 -9.13 21.00 2.65
N SER A 139 -8.57 21.24 1.46
CA SER A 139 -9.34 21.39 0.23
C SER A 139 -9.33 20.15 -0.65
N HIS A 140 -8.59 19.10 -0.25
CA HIS A 140 -8.36 17.89 -1.04
C HIS A 140 -7.82 18.20 -2.45
N GLN A 141 -6.72 18.94 -2.50
CA GLN A 141 -6.09 19.38 -3.74
C GLN A 141 -4.58 19.18 -3.70
N LEU A 142 -3.92 19.25 -4.86
CA LEU A 142 -2.47 19.28 -4.96
C LEU A 142 -1.97 20.69 -5.28
N LEU A 143 -0.86 21.05 -4.66
CA LEU A 143 -0.06 22.21 -4.98
C LEU A 143 1.22 21.74 -5.67
N PHE A 144 1.45 22.13 -6.92
CA PHE A 144 2.74 21.95 -7.58
C PHE A 144 3.77 22.90 -7.00
N LEU A 145 4.94 22.37 -6.62
CA LEU A 145 6.03 23.17 -6.04
C LEU A 145 7.13 23.44 -7.06
N LYS A 146 7.66 22.38 -7.69
CA LYS A 146 8.73 22.49 -8.69
C LYS A 146 8.96 21.18 -9.43
N THR A 147 9.61 21.25 -10.58
CA THR A 147 10.21 20.09 -11.23
C THR A 147 11.45 19.62 -10.45
N ILE A 148 11.73 18.32 -10.51
CA ILE A 148 12.99 17.75 -10.01
C ILE A 148 13.74 17.20 -11.21
N ASP A 149 14.91 17.76 -11.50
CA ASP A 149 15.76 17.28 -12.58
C ASP A 149 16.18 15.82 -12.32
N ASN A 150 15.96 14.96 -13.31
CA ASN A 150 16.23 13.53 -13.23
C ASN A 150 15.67 12.90 -11.94
N ALA A 151 14.41 13.18 -11.61
CA ALA A 151 13.76 12.78 -10.36
C ALA A 151 14.02 11.32 -9.97
N GLU A 152 13.93 10.38 -10.91
CA GLU A 152 14.19 8.96 -10.64
C GLU A 152 15.62 8.70 -10.15
N GLU A 153 16.63 9.22 -10.84
CA GLU A 153 18.04 9.05 -10.46
C GLU A 153 18.34 9.78 -9.14
N THR A 154 17.83 11.00 -9.00
CA THR A 154 18.00 11.84 -7.81
C THR A 154 17.42 11.15 -6.58
N MET A 155 16.17 10.68 -6.63
CA MET A 155 15.51 10.02 -5.50
C MET A 155 16.12 8.66 -5.19
N GLY A 156 16.57 7.91 -6.21
CA GLY A 156 17.32 6.66 -6.02
C GLY A 156 18.62 6.89 -5.25
N LYS A 157 19.43 7.89 -5.65
CA LYS A 157 20.69 8.25 -4.97
C LYS A 157 20.47 8.76 -3.55
N LEU A 158 19.51 9.67 -3.36
CA LEU A 158 19.17 10.21 -2.04
C LEU A 158 18.68 9.12 -1.08
N SER A 159 18.18 8.01 -1.59
CA SER A 159 17.78 6.84 -0.82
C SER A 159 18.93 5.83 -0.65
N PHE A 160 20.19 6.27 -0.65
CA PHE A 160 21.39 5.42 -0.59
C PHE A 160 21.41 4.35 -1.69
N ASP A 161 21.20 4.77 -2.94
CA ASP A 161 21.20 3.94 -4.14
C ASP A 161 20.13 2.83 -4.16
N GLN A 162 19.09 2.96 -3.34
CA GLN A 162 17.89 2.12 -3.42
C GLN A 162 17.08 2.48 -4.67
N LYS A 163 17.51 1.96 -5.84
CA LYS A 163 16.94 2.28 -7.16
C LYS A 163 15.42 2.10 -7.25
N PHE A 164 14.85 1.14 -6.53
CA PHE A 164 13.40 0.89 -6.53
C PHE A 164 12.58 2.10 -6.03
N VAL A 165 13.19 2.97 -5.22
CA VAL A 165 12.54 4.21 -4.74
C VAL A 165 12.39 5.19 -5.89
N GLY A 166 13.49 5.40 -6.63
CA GLY A 166 13.54 6.35 -7.75
C GLY A 166 12.64 5.97 -8.91
N ILE A 167 12.60 4.69 -9.28
CA ILE A 167 11.77 4.22 -10.40
C ILE A 167 10.28 4.19 -10.09
N ALA A 168 9.85 4.36 -8.84
CA ALA A 168 8.44 4.30 -8.49
C ALA A 168 7.67 5.43 -9.19
N PRO A 169 6.46 5.18 -9.73
CA PRO A 169 5.65 6.21 -10.37
C PRO A 169 5.26 7.34 -9.40
N LEU A 170 5.18 7.04 -8.10
CA LEU A 170 4.83 7.97 -7.03
C LEU A 170 5.69 7.70 -5.80
N ILE A 171 6.14 8.73 -5.09
CA ILE A 171 6.82 8.61 -3.81
C ILE A 171 6.13 9.52 -2.80
N PHE A 172 5.52 8.92 -1.78
CA PHE A 172 5.04 9.65 -0.62
C PHE A 172 6.22 10.06 0.25
N CYS A 173 6.27 11.33 0.64
CA CYS A 173 7.26 11.85 1.56
C CYS A 173 6.53 12.60 2.67
N TRP A 174 6.55 12.04 3.87
CA TRP A 174 5.98 12.69 5.04
C TRP A 174 7.04 13.54 5.72
N THR A 175 6.68 14.78 5.99
CA THR A 175 7.43 15.67 6.88
C THR A 175 6.69 15.80 8.20
N ALA A 176 7.41 16.10 9.28
CA ALA A 176 6.82 16.44 10.56
C ALA A 176 7.01 17.93 10.83
N VAL A 177 5.96 18.57 11.33
CA VAL A 177 5.95 19.90 11.95
C VAL A 177 5.82 19.69 13.46
N PRO A 178 6.94 19.56 14.21
CA PRO A 178 6.90 19.09 15.59
C PRO A 178 6.06 19.97 16.52
N TYR A 179 6.09 21.29 16.29
CA TYR A 179 5.39 22.26 17.13
C TYR A 179 3.89 21.99 17.26
N ARG A 180 3.24 21.38 16.24
CA ARG A 180 1.82 20.99 16.33
C ARG A 180 1.54 20.07 17.51
N THR A 181 2.43 19.11 17.75
CA THR A 181 2.30 18.14 18.83
C THR A 181 2.89 18.70 20.12
N GLU A 182 4.00 19.43 20.06
CA GLU A 182 4.64 20.07 21.22
C GLU A 182 3.74 21.10 21.89
N TRP A 183 2.93 21.82 21.12
CA TRP A 183 1.95 22.77 21.63
C TRP A 183 1.07 22.15 22.73
N ARG A 184 0.80 20.84 22.65
CA ARG A 184 0.07 20.08 23.68
C ARG A 184 0.95 19.22 24.58
N TYR A 185 1.96 18.57 24.01
CA TYR A 185 2.69 17.49 24.68
C TYR A 185 4.14 17.84 25.05
N THR A 186 4.58 19.08 24.77
CA THR A 186 5.91 19.60 25.06
C THR A 186 7.02 18.62 24.66
N ILE A 187 7.95 18.31 25.56
CA ILE A 187 9.09 17.42 25.35
C ILE A 187 8.69 15.96 25.07
N LEU A 188 7.42 15.59 25.28
CA LEU A 188 6.90 14.24 25.03
C LEU A 188 6.43 14.05 23.59
N SER A 189 6.43 15.12 22.77
CA SER A 189 5.90 15.14 21.41
C SER A 189 6.48 14.07 20.48
N HIS A 190 7.80 13.84 20.56
CA HIS A 190 8.55 12.96 19.67
C HIS A 190 7.96 11.55 19.59
N LYS A 191 7.55 10.97 20.72
CA LYS A 191 6.93 9.65 20.79
C LYS A 191 5.59 9.63 20.06
N PHE A 192 4.78 10.67 20.24
CA PHE A 192 3.48 10.78 19.59
C PHE A 192 3.59 11.02 18.08
N ILE A 193 4.56 11.82 17.65
CA ILE A 193 4.85 12.03 16.22
C ILE A 193 5.25 10.71 15.56
N ALA A 194 6.11 9.92 16.20
CA ALA A 194 6.52 8.61 15.70
C ALA A 194 5.34 7.62 15.62
N ILE A 195 4.41 7.64 16.59
CA ILE A 195 3.19 6.82 16.57
C ILE A 195 2.29 7.25 15.41
N ASP A 196 2.03 8.54 15.26
CA ASP A 196 1.20 9.11 14.18
C ASP A 196 1.78 8.75 12.80
N LEU A 197 3.11 8.79 12.66
CA LEU A 197 3.82 8.36 11.45
C LEU A 197 3.60 6.89 11.12
N GLY A 198 3.69 6.00 12.12
CA GLY A 198 3.41 4.58 11.96
C GLY A 198 1.95 4.30 11.54
N ILE A 199 1.00 5.05 12.10
CA ILE A 199 -0.43 4.96 11.75
C ILE A 199 -0.66 5.35 10.29
N VAL A 200 -0.14 6.50 9.87
CA VAL A 200 -0.27 6.99 8.49
C VAL A 200 0.41 6.05 7.50
N CYS A 201 1.60 5.57 7.85
CA CYS A 201 2.33 4.59 7.06
C CYS A 201 1.50 3.32 6.84
N GLN A 202 0.95 2.73 7.90
CA GLN A 202 0.12 1.53 7.78
C GLN A 202 -1.18 1.80 6.99
N ALA A 203 -1.76 2.99 7.12
CA ALA A 203 -2.91 3.39 6.29
C ALA A 203 -2.54 3.40 4.80
N LEU A 204 -1.36 3.91 4.42
CA LEU A 204 -0.88 3.84 3.03
C LEU A 204 -0.75 2.39 2.57
N TYR A 205 -0.12 1.52 3.37
CA TYR A 205 0.06 0.11 3.04
C TYR A 205 -1.26 -0.61 2.73
N LEU A 206 -2.28 -0.44 3.57
CA LEU A 206 -3.59 -1.06 3.37
C LEU A 206 -4.33 -0.44 2.18
N SER A 207 -4.21 0.87 1.99
CA SER A 207 -4.85 1.58 0.88
C SER A 207 -4.25 1.16 -0.45
N CYS A 208 -2.93 1.00 -0.54
CA CYS A 208 -2.26 0.47 -1.72
C CYS A 208 -2.79 -0.92 -2.10
N GLU A 209 -2.88 -1.85 -1.14
CA GLU A 209 -3.42 -3.20 -1.40
C GLU A 209 -4.88 -3.17 -1.88
N ALA A 210 -5.68 -2.19 -1.43
CA ALA A 210 -7.08 -2.03 -1.83
C ALA A 210 -7.27 -1.59 -3.29
N VAL A 211 -6.20 -1.11 -3.92
CA VAL A 211 -6.20 -0.65 -5.33
C VAL A 211 -5.12 -1.34 -6.15
N ASN A 212 -4.66 -2.52 -5.71
CA ASN A 212 -3.63 -3.32 -6.39
C ASN A 212 -2.31 -2.56 -6.65
N LEU A 213 -1.93 -1.71 -5.71
CA LEU A 213 -0.64 -1.04 -5.65
C LEU A 213 0.20 -1.62 -4.51
N GLY A 214 1.52 -1.44 -4.63
CA GLY A 214 2.51 -1.87 -3.65
C GLY A 214 3.25 -0.68 -3.09
N THR A 215 3.69 -0.79 -1.84
CA THR A 215 4.59 0.19 -1.24
C THR A 215 5.60 -0.45 -0.31
N VAL A 216 6.68 0.28 -0.04
CA VAL A 216 7.55 0.03 1.10
C VAL A 216 7.92 1.36 1.74
N ALA A 217 7.69 1.51 3.04
CA ALA A 217 8.23 2.66 3.75
C ALA A 217 9.72 2.45 4.08
N ILE A 218 10.52 3.50 3.88
CA ILE A 218 11.94 3.51 4.22
C ILE A 218 12.29 4.78 5.03
N GLY A 219 13.06 4.58 6.09
CA GLY A 219 13.68 5.65 6.88
C GLY A 219 15.17 5.83 6.57
N TYR A 220 15.65 5.26 5.45
CA TYR A 220 17.07 5.23 5.08
C TYR A 220 17.31 6.07 3.83
N TYR A 221 17.62 7.35 4.06
CA TYR A 221 17.85 8.36 3.03
C TYR A 221 18.79 9.46 3.56
N GLU A 222 19.33 10.28 2.67
CA GLU A 222 20.20 11.42 2.99
C GLU A 222 19.39 12.61 3.52
N GLN A 223 19.09 12.62 4.82
CA GLN A 223 18.24 13.61 5.51
C GLN A 223 18.43 15.05 5.02
N ASN A 224 19.61 15.63 5.25
CA ASN A 224 19.88 17.04 4.94
C ASN A 224 19.73 17.36 3.44
N LYS A 225 20.05 16.41 2.56
CA LYS A 225 19.93 16.62 1.11
C LYS A 225 18.47 16.55 0.67
N LEU A 226 17.69 15.66 1.27
CA LEU A 226 16.26 15.52 0.98
C LEU A 226 15.47 16.73 1.51
N ASP A 227 15.74 17.17 2.73
CA ASP A 227 15.13 18.39 3.29
C ASP A 227 15.45 19.62 2.43
N LYS A 228 16.70 19.74 1.96
CA LYS A 228 17.10 20.78 1.02
C LYS A 228 16.41 20.66 -0.33
N LEU A 229 16.26 19.45 -0.87
CA LEU A 229 15.53 19.23 -2.12
C LEU A 229 14.09 19.72 -2.01
N PHE A 230 13.49 19.68 -0.81
CA PHE A 230 12.12 20.07 -0.55
C PHE A 230 11.98 21.53 -0.12
N ASP A 231 13.09 22.28 -0.08
CA ASP A 231 13.18 23.67 0.40
C ASP A 231 12.61 23.86 1.82
N LEU A 232 12.78 22.87 2.70
CA LEU A 232 12.25 22.92 4.06
C LEU A 232 13.08 23.82 4.98
N ASN A 233 12.40 24.53 5.87
CA ASN A 233 13.04 25.13 7.04
C ASN A 233 13.18 24.05 8.13
N THR A 234 14.37 23.45 8.25
CA THR A 234 14.62 22.28 9.12
C THR A 234 14.50 22.56 10.62
N ASP A 235 14.43 23.83 11.03
CA ASP A 235 14.12 24.18 12.42
C ASP A 235 12.64 23.93 12.76
N GLU A 236 11.76 23.91 11.75
CA GLU A 236 10.30 23.84 11.91
C GLU A 236 9.69 22.59 11.25
N GLU A 237 10.29 22.10 10.18
CA GLU A 237 9.76 20.99 9.38
C GLU A 237 10.88 20.18 8.71
N PHE A 238 10.79 18.86 8.78
CA PHE A 238 11.77 17.96 8.17
C PHE A 238 11.14 16.63 7.75
N VAL A 239 11.73 15.97 6.74
CA VAL A 239 11.27 14.66 6.24
C VAL A 239 11.53 13.59 7.30
N VAL A 240 10.50 12.80 7.62
CA VAL A 240 10.57 11.74 8.64
C VAL A 240 10.40 10.34 8.07
N LEU A 241 9.84 10.20 6.86
CA LEU A 241 9.68 8.92 6.18
C LEU A 241 9.36 9.13 4.69
N ILE A 242 9.87 8.23 3.85
CA ILE A 242 9.46 8.16 2.45
C ILE A 242 8.93 6.76 2.10
N ALA A 243 7.99 6.70 1.17
CA ALA A 243 7.34 5.47 0.73
C ALA A 243 7.07 5.51 -0.78
N PRO A 244 7.92 4.89 -1.62
CA PRO A 244 7.57 4.64 -3.02
C PRO A 244 6.29 3.82 -3.13
N VAL A 245 5.47 4.16 -4.10
CA VAL A 245 4.21 3.50 -4.45
C VAL A 245 4.24 3.20 -5.93
N GLY A 246 3.87 1.97 -6.30
CA GLY A 246 3.77 1.58 -7.68
C GLY A 246 2.96 0.31 -7.86
N ARG A 247 2.48 0.11 -9.09
CA ARG A 247 1.84 -1.16 -9.46
C ARG A 247 2.87 -2.27 -9.43
N TYR A 248 2.45 -3.46 -9.04
CA TYR A 248 3.32 -4.62 -8.95
C TYR A 248 2.62 -5.81 -9.60
N GLU A 249 3.40 -6.73 -10.14
CA GLU A 249 2.87 -8.00 -10.61
C GLU A 249 2.46 -8.85 -9.41
N ARG A 250 1.16 -9.09 -9.24
CA ARG A 250 0.67 -10.12 -8.31
C ARG A 250 1.05 -11.47 -8.90
N GLU A 251 2.01 -12.16 -8.27
CA GLU A 251 2.11 -13.61 -8.40
C GLU A 251 0.81 -14.23 -7.88
N LYS A 252 -0.09 -14.66 -8.78
CA LYS A 252 -1.31 -15.35 -8.39
C LYS A 252 -0.96 -16.80 -8.06
N LYS A 253 -1.25 -17.22 -6.82
CA LYS A 253 -1.12 -18.63 -6.42
C LYS A 253 -2.12 -19.47 -7.21
N LEU A 254 -1.72 -20.67 -7.61
CA LEU A 254 -2.55 -21.62 -8.37
C LEU A 254 -3.93 -21.85 -7.71
N THR A 255 -3.99 -21.79 -6.38
CA THR A 255 -5.22 -21.95 -5.59
C THR A 255 -6.23 -20.81 -5.76
N GLU A 256 -5.77 -19.58 -6.05
CA GLU A 256 -6.64 -18.46 -6.34
C GLU A 256 -7.16 -18.51 -7.78
N PHE A 257 -6.39 -19.07 -8.73
CA PHE A 257 -6.83 -19.27 -10.11
C PHE A 257 -8.11 -20.12 -10.20
N PHE A 258 -8.19 -21.22 -9.43
CA PHE A 258 -9.38 -22.08 -9.42
C PHE A 258 -10.64 -21.43 -8.83
N LYS A 259 -10.51 -20.36 -8.03
CA LYS A 259 -11.67 -19.60 -7.53
C LYS A 259 -12.33 -18.73 -8.60
N TYR A 260 -11.62 -18.45 -9.69
CA TYR A 260 -12.04 -17.52 -10.74
C TYR A 260 -12.19 -18.16 -12.12
N ALA A 261 -12.02 -19.48 -12.25
CA ALA A 261 -12.19 -20.21 -13.49
C ALA A 261 -13.60 -20.83 -13.56
N GLU A 262 -14.47 -20.31 -14.42
CA GLU A 262 -15.69 -21.00 -14.86
C GLU A 262 -15.33 -21.96 -16.01
N LYS A 263 -15.95 -23.14 -16.09
CA LYS A 263 -15.84 -23.98 -17.29
C LYS A 263 -17.19 -24.58 -17.68
N ASP A 264 -17.58 -24.31 -18.92
CA ASP A 264 -18.42 -25.24 -19.69
C ASP A 264 -17.58 -26.47 -20.06
N ILE A 265 -17.52 -27.46 -19.17
CA ILE A 265 -16.99 -28.76 -19.54
C ILE A 265 -18.06 -29.48 -20.35
N THR A 266 -17.85 -29.60 -21.66
CA THR A 266 -18.81 -30.32 -22.49
C THR A 266 -18.89 -31.80 -22.05
N PRO A 267 -20.08 -32.43 -22.06
CA PRO A 267 -20.27 -33.82 -21.62
C PRO A 267 -19.38 -34.84 -22.36
N GLY A 268 -18.98 -34.55 -23.60
CA GLY A 268 -18.07 -35.38 -24.38
C GLY A 268 -16.63 -35.39 -23.84
N ILE A 269 -16.15 -34.24 -23.36
CA ILE A 269 -14.85 -34.12 -22.70
C ILE A 269 -14.92 -34.84 -21.34
N LEU A 270 -15.98 -34.62 -20.56
CA LEU A 270 -16.25 -35.29 -19.28
C LEU A 270 -16.20 -36.82 -19.36
N LYS A 271 -16.92 -37.41 -20.33
CA LYS A 271 -16.96 -38.87 -20.52
C LYS A 271 -15.61 -39.46 -20.93
N ARG A 272 -14.80 -38.68 -21.66
CA ARG A 272 -13.44 -39.06 -22.07
C ARG A 272 -12.47 -38.97 -20.89
N LEU A 273 -12.59 -37.94 -20.06
CA LEU A 273 -11.83 -37.78 -18.82
C LEU A 273 -12.15 -38.90 -17.82
N GLU A 274 -13.42 -39.26 -17.62
CA GLU A 274 -13.84 -40.39 -16.78
C GLU A 274 -13.34 -41.75 -17.28
N GLY A 275 -13.42 -41.99 -18.59
CA GLY A 275 -12.99 -43.25 -19.21
C GLY A 275 -11.47 -43.47 -19.23
N VAL A 276 -10.69 -42.40 -19.06
CA VAL A 276 -9.23 -42.44 -18.97
C VAL A 276 -8.77 -42.44 -17.51
N TYR A 277 -9.44 -41.69 -16.62
CA TYR A 277 -9.19 -41.68 -15.18
C TYR A 277 -9.30 -43.08 -14.55
N LYS A 278 -10.34 -43.86 -14.92
CA LYS A 278 -10.55 -45.25 -14.45
C LYS A 278 -9.39 -46.21 -14.74
N ARG A 279 -8.40 -45.83 -15.57
CA ARG A 279 -7.27 -46.68 -15.97
C ARG A 279 -5.94 -46.36 -15.29
N LYS A 280 -5.68 -45.11 -14.85
CA LYS A 280 -4.35 -44.73 -14.35
C LYS A 280 -4.32 -43.74 -13.17
N ASN A 281 -5.45 -43.21 -12.69
CA ASN A 281 -5.54 -42.37 -11.48
C ASN A 281 -4.59 -41.13 -11.42
N LEU A 282 -4.18 -40.55 -12.55
CA LEU A 282 -3.30 -39.38 -12.56
C LEU A 282 -3.72 -38.38 -13.67
N VAL A 283 -3.89 -37.11 -13.29
CA VAL A 283 -4.06 -35.96 -14.18
C VAL A 283 -2.97 -34.95 -13.85
N GLU A 284 -2.18 -34.56 -14.84
CA GLU A 284 -1.07 -33.63 -14.71
C GLU A 284 -1.45 -32.27 -15.30
N PHE A 285 -1.04 -31.19 -14.65
CA PHE A 285 -1.20 -29.83 -15.17
C PHE A 285 0.19 -29.24 -15.40
N LEU A 286 0.45 -28.80 -16.63
CA LEU A 286 1.75 -28.32 -17.07
C LEU A 286 1.62 -26.89 -17.55
N ILE A 287 2.64 -26.07 -17.35
CA ILE A 287 2.74 -24.76 -18.00
C ILE A 287 3.73 -24.89 -19.15
N ARG A 288 3.30 -24.58 -20.38
CA ARG A 288 4.16 -24.58 -21.57
C ARG A 288 3.86 -23.34 -22.40
N GLU A 289 4.88 -22.54 -22.70
CA GLU A 289 4.76 -21.33 -23.53
C GLU A 289 3.64 -20.38 -23.06
N GLY A 290 3.52 -20.16 -21.74
CA GLY A 290 2.50 -19.28 -21.15
C GLY A 290 1.09 -19.88 -21.04
N ASN A 291 0.87 -21.08 -21.59
CA ASN A 291 -0.43 -21.76 -21.55
C ASN A 291 -0.48 -22.84 -20.46
N LEU A 292 -1.62 -22.97 -19.79
CA LEU A 292 -1.91 -24.08 -18.88
C LEU A 292 -2.42 -25.27 -19.68
N ILE A 293 -1.70 -26.38 -19.63
CA ILE A 293 -2.01 -27.62 -20.35
C ILE A 293 -2.47 -28.67 -19.34
N LEU A 294 -3.69 -29.18 -19.54
CA LEU A 294 -4.13 -30.42 -18.91
C LEU A 294 -3.55 -31.59 -19.70
N LYS A 295 -2.74 -32.42 -19.05
CA LYS A 295 -2.17 -33.63 -19.63
C LYS A 295 -2.70 -34.89 -18.95
N ILE A 296 -3.11 -35.85 -19.77
CA ILE A 296 -3.48 -37.21 -19.34
C ILE A 296 -2.93 -38.20 -20.36
N ASP A 297 -1.82 -38.88 -20.02
CA ASP A 297 -1.09 -39.77 -20.94
C ASP A 297 -0.66 -39.00 -22.20
N ASP A 298 -1.05 -39.43 -23.40
CA ASP A 298 -0.76 -38.73 -24.67
C ASP A 298 -1.76 -37.61 -25.01
N PHE A 299 -2.80 -37.41 -24.18
CA PHE A 299 -3.79 -36.34 -24.39
C PHE A 299 -3.33 -35.06 -23.69
N GLU A 300 -3.16 -33.98 -24.46
CA GLU A 300 -2.87 -32.63 -23.96
C GLU A 300 -3.98 -31.69 -24.45
N GLU A 301 -4.53 -30.88 -23.54
CA GLU A 301 -5.54 -29.85 -23.87
C GLU A 301 -5.11 -28.52 -23.24
N VAL A 302 -5.05 -27.46 -24.04
CA VAL A 302 -4.81 -26.11 -23.55
C VAL A 302 -6.07 -25.60 -22.86
N LEU A 303 -5.92 -25.05 -21.67
CA LEU A 303 -7.01 -24.45 -20.93
C LEU A 303 -7.04 -22.95 -21.20
N ASP A 304 -8.11 -22.47 -21.83
CA ASP A 304 -8.33 -21.04 -22.00
C ASP A 304 -8.62 -20.38 -20.64
N PRO A 305 -7.84 -19.37 -20.24
CA PRO A 305 -8.11 -18.62 -19.02
C PRO A 305 -9.34 -17.71 -19.20
N TYR A 306 -10.07 -17.46 -18.12
CA TYR A 306 -11.28 -16.62 -18.11
C TYR A 306 -11.02 -15.14 -18.49
N ASN A 307 -9.74 -14.72 -18.49
CA ASN A 307 -9.26 -13.41 -18.95
C ASN A 307 -7.81 -13.56 -19.45
N GLU A 308 -7.33 -12.60 -20.25
CA GLU A 308 -5.93 -12.50 -20.69
C GLU A 308 -4.98 -12.55 -19.47
N LEU A 309 -4.36 -13.70 -19.24
CA LEU A 309 -3.49 -13.96 -18.09
C LEU A 309 -2.18 -14.54 -18.61
N GLU A 310 -1.07 -13.89 -18.29
CA GLU A 310 0.27 -14.46 -18.47
C GLU A 310 0.65 -15.28 -17.23
N PHE A 311 1.04 -16.54 -17.45
CA PHE A 311 1.59 -17.42 -16.42
C PHE A 311 3.11 -17.24 -16.35
N ILE A 312 3.63 -16.77 -15.20
CA ILE A 312 5.07 -16.77 -14.91
C ILE A 312 5.29 -17.34 -13.50
N GLY A 313 5.87 -18.54 -13.39
CA GLY A 313 6.26 -19.14 -12.10
C GLY A 313 6.56 -20.63 -12.16
N GLU A 314 7.60 -21.07 -11.44
CA GLU A 314 8.02 -22.47 -11.30
C GLU A 314 6.96 -23.33 -10.61
N GLN A 315 6.80 -24.56 -11.13
CA GLN A 315 5.78 -25.55 -10.80
C GLN A 315 5.65 -25.81 -9.28
N SER A 316 4.46 -25.53 -8.72
CA SER A 316 4.12 -25.93 -7.34
C SER A 316 3.14 -27.10 -7.24
N CYS A 317 2.56 -27.55 -8.37
CA CYS A 317 1.64 -28.69 -8.40
C CYS A 317 2.18 -29.78 -9.34
N ARG A 318 2.29 -31.00 -8.81
CA ARG A 318 2.72 -32.19 -9.54
C ARG A 318 1.55 -32.95 -10.16
N ALA A 319 0.38 -32.93 -9.50
CA ALA A 319 -0.84 -33.59 -9.99
C ALA A 319 -2.10 -33.09 -9.27
N LEU A 320 -3.25 -33.24 -9.93
CA LEU A 320 -4.57 -32.98 -9.34
C LEU A 320 -5.43 -34.25 -9.37
N ARG A 321 -6.17 -34.51 -8.28
CA ARG A 321 -7.21 -35.54 -8.22
C ARG A 321 -8.56 -34.88 -8.01
N PHE A 322 -9.52 -35.24 -8.85
CA PHE A 322 -10.92 -34.83 -8.72
C PHE A 322 -11.74 -36.00 -8.18
N GLU A 323 -12.45 -35.77 -7.07
CA GLU A 323 -13.53 -36.64 -6.64
C GLU A 323 -14.83 -36.08 -7.20
N PHE A 324 -15.55 -36.91 -7.95
CA PHE A 324 -16.84 -36.55 -8.50
C PHE A 324 -17.97 -37.11 -7.63
N THR A 325 -19.06 -36.36 -7.56
CA THR A 325 -20.34 -36.82 -7.01
C THR A 325 -20.92 -37.94 -7.88
N GLU A 326 -21.90 -38.69 -7.36
CA GLU A 326 -22.59 -39.75 -8.12
C GLU A 326 -23.25 -39.22 -9.41
N GLU A 327 -23.53 -37.92 -9.49
CA GLU A 327 -24.08 -37.25 -10.66
C GLU A 327 -23.01 -36.75 -11.67
N GLY A 328 -21.73 -37.04 -11.42
CA GLY A 328 -20.62 -36.61 -12.28
C GLY A 328 -20.20 -35.15 -12.12
N ARG A 329 -20.66 -34.46 -11.07
CA ARG A 329 -20.22 -33.09 -10.74
C ARG A 329 -18.95 -33.11 -9.88
N PRO A 330 -18.02 -32.14 -10.02
CA PRO A 330 -16.85 -32.06 -9.16
C PRO A 330 -17.26 -31.87 -7.69
N GLY A 331 -16.85 -32.77 -6.80
CA GLY A 331 -17.16 -32.74 -5.36
C GLY A 331 -15.97 -32.31 -4.50
N LYS A 332 -14.77 -32.82 -4.79
CA LYS A 332 -13.54 -32.48 -4.04
C LYS A 332 -12.33 -32.41 -4.98
N ILE A 333 -11.42 -31.46 -4.74
CA ILE A 333 -10.15 -31.37 -5.47
C ILE A 333 -9.01 -31.59 -4.48
N VAL A 334 -8.16 -32.57 -4.78
CA VAL A 334 -6.92 -32.83 -4.03
C VAL A 334 -5.74 -32.35 -4.87
N VAL A 335 -4.96 -31.42 -4.30
CA VAL A 335 -3.74 -30.90 -4.91
C VAL A 335 -2.53 -31.63 -4.37
N LEU A 336 -1.77 -32.26 -5.26
CA LEU A 336 -0.46 -32.83 -4.93
C LEU A 336 0.62 -31.80 -5.28
N THR A 337 1.33 -31.31 -4.27
CA THR A 337 2.43 -30.36 -4.47
C THR A 337 3.70 -31.06 -4.97
N ALA A 338 4.69 -30.29 -5.42
CA ALA A 338 6.01 -30.83 -5.79
C ALA A 338 6.75 -31.54 -4.62
N ASN A 339 6.32 -31.31 -3.37
CA ASN A 339 6.87 -31.94 -2.16
C ASN A 339 6.01 -33.12 -1.65
N ASP A 340 5.08 -33.64 -2.47
CA ASP A 340 4.15 -34.71 -2.12
C ASP A 340 3.21 -34.40 -0.93
N GLU A 341 3.01 -33.12 -0.60
CA GLU A 341 1.96 -32.69 0.34
C GLU A 341 0.60 -32.67 -0.35
N GLU A 342 -0.41 -33.30 0.27
CA GLU A 342 -1.81 -33.25 -0.17
C GLU A 342 -2.51 -32.03 0.43
N ILE A 343 -3.13 -31.20 -0.41
CA ILE A 343 -3.96 -30.08 0.02
C ILE A 343 -5.38 -30.29 -0.51
N ASP A 344 -6.32 -30.46 0.41
CA ASP A 344 -7.73 -30.66 0.12
C ASP A 344 -8.46 -29.33 -0.06
N PHE A 345 -9.23 -29.24 -1.15
CA PHE A 345 -10.17 -28.15 -1.40
C PHE A 345 -11.57 -28.74 -1.53
N GLU A 346 -12.46 -28.38 -0.60
CA GLU A 346 -13.89 -28.65 -0.71
C GLU A 346 -14.54 -27.53 -1.54
N TYR A 347 -15.31 -27.93 -2.54
CA TYR A 347 -16.19 -27.01 -3.24
C TYR A 347 -17.33 -26.63 -2.27
N VAL A 348 -17.43 -25.35 -1.93
CA VAL A 348 -18.60 -24.81 -1.25
C VAL A 348 -19.45 -24.15 -2.33
N GLU A 349 -20.68 -24.64 -2.51
CA GLU A 349 -21.65 -24.10 -3.49
C GLU A 349 -21.82 -22.58 -3.44
#